data_AF-A0A9C7VJ91-F1
#
_entry.id   AF-A0A9C7VJ91-F1
#
_cell.length_a   1.000
_cell.length_b   1.000
_cell.length_c   1.000
_cell.angle_alpha   90.00
_cell.angle_beta   90.00
_cell.angle_gamma   90.00
#
_symmetry.space_group_name_H-M   'P 1'
#
loop_
_entity.id
_entity.type
_entity.pdbx_description
1 polymer ?
#
loop_
_entity_poly.entity_id
_entity_poly.type
_entity_poly.pdbx_seq_one_letter_code
_entity_poly.pdbx_strand_id
1 'polypeptide(L)'
;MRKTIMIWAAVMLLFILGLVGCNYGGETGPLTLEEAVQVGVQATLTKEAWLDGVESARKTAIAAENSDSGADSADQIISTPTPTIRPTQEPTPTPTLKPASEHLVFPGTIKGWVDTYIVDYNSIDYADEHITYGDQFKANIFERPFTADDMIYQSSIDIIRVNLKVSTNWTYAILYFAEKLPESGTMKYGLEIDLDENGRGDLLIQTGMPASIDWSVKDVQIYQDVDGDVGGLSPMVNDHPEEGFNGYEVLLFDSGEGDDPDLVWVRRNPDDDTSIQIAFKADLIGPNGYMWSAWADDGLQALDHRDYNDRFTEEDAGSPYPGSPLYPIKAIYLYDTTCRSFYGFTPTGNEPGLCP
;
A
#
# COMPACT_ATOMS: atom_id res chain seq x y z
N MET A 1 -61.12 23.80 -4.14
CA MET A 1 -59.97 24.55 -3.56
C MET A 1 -58.85 23.66 -3.03
N ARG A 2 -59.10 22.53 -2.36
CA ARG A 2 -58.02 21.66 -1.84
C ARG A 2 -57.22 20.86 -2.88
N LYS A 3 -57.82 20.49 -4.04
CA LYS A 3 -57.13 19.74 -5.10
C LYS A 3 -56.27 20.61 -6.03
N THR A 4 -56.62 21.87 -6.24
CA THR A 4 -55.81 22.82 -7.03
C THR A 4 -54.59 23.31 -6.26
N ILE A 5 -54.66 23.41 -4.93
CA ILE A 5 -53.51 23.78 -4.09
C ILE A 5 -52.45 22.66 -4.03
N MET A 6 -52.86 21.39 -4.07
CA MET A 6 -51.90 20.26 -4.10
C MET A 6 -51.17 20.12 -5.44
N ILE A 7 -51.80 20.45 -6.57
CA ILE A 7 -51.16 20.39 -7.89
C ILE A 7 -50.13 21.52 -8.03
N TRP A 8 -50.44 22.73 -7.52
CA TRP A 8 -49.46 23.83 -7.49
C TRP A 8 -48.34 23.61 -6.48
N ALA A 9 -48.60 22.95 -5.35
CA ALA A 9 -47.56 22.56 -4.40
C ALA A 9 -46.64 21.46 -4.98
N ALA A 10 -47.18 20.49 -5.72
CA ALA A 10 -46.37 19.46 -6.38
C ALA A 10 -45.56 20.02 -7.58
N VAL A 11 -46.12 20.97 -8.33
CA VAL A 11 -45.40 21.66 -9.42
C VAL A 11 -44.34 22.62 -8.87
N MET A 12 -44.57 23.29 -7.72
CA MET A 12 -43.52 24.04 -7.03
C MET A 12 -42.46 23.12 -6.42
N LEU A 13 -42.83 21.96 -5.87
CA LEU A 13 -41.86 21.01 -5.32
C LEU A 13 -41.01 20.39 -6.43
N LEU A 14 -41.58 20.13 -7.62
CA LEU A 14 -40.85 19.69 -8.82
C LEU A 14 -40.03 20.82 -9.46
N PHE A 15 -40.45 22.08 -9.35
CA PHE A 15 -39.61 23.23 -9.75
C PHE A 15 -38.48 23.52 -8.75
N ILE A 16 -38.70 23.27 -7.45
CA ILE A 16 -37.67 23.40 -6.41
C ILE A 16 -36.71 22.20 -6.48
N LEU A 17 -37.19 20.98 -6.73
CA LEU A 17 -36.35 19.80 -6.99
C LEU A 17 -35.65 19.86 -8.37
N GLY A 18 -36.21 20.59 -9.34
CA GLY A 18 -35.57 20.88 -10.63
C GLY A 18 -34.63 22.10 -10.63
N LEU A 19 -34.64 22.91 -9.56
CA LEU A 19 -33.74 24.06 -9.35
C LEU A 19 -32.70 23.79 -8.25
N VAL A 20 -32.77 22.67 -7.55
CA VAL A 20 -31.66 22.08 -6.78
C VAL A 20 -30.97 21.02 -7.66
N GLY A 21 -30.75 21.38 -8.93
CA GLY A 21 -29.63 20.83 -9.68
C GLY A 21 -28.37 21.48 -9.12
N CYS A 22 -27.54 20.67 -8.48
CA CYS A 22 -26.22 20.98 -7.95
C CYS A 22 -25.53 22.15 -8.66
N ASN A 23 -25.48 23.32 -8.02
CA ASN A 23 -24.54 24.35 -8.37
C ASN A 23 -23.29 24.15 -7.50
N TYR A 24 -22.53 23.08 -7.77
CA TYR A 24 -21.14 22.97 -7.33
C TYR A 24 -20.29 23.66 -8.39
N GLY A 25 -20.19 24.98 -8.28
CA GLY A 25 -19.28 25.78 -9.08
C GLY A 25 -17.89 25.74 -8.45
N GLY A 26 -16.94 25.10 -9.14
CA GLY A 26 -15.52 25.45 -8.98
C GLY A 26 -15.26 26.85 -9.54
N GLU A 27 -14.12 27.46 -9.19
CA GLU A 27 -13.79 28.87 -9.51
C GLU A 27 -13.77 29.22 -11.02
N THR A 28 -14.03 28.29 -11.96
CA THR A 28 -13.92 28.52 -13.41
C THR A 28 -15.02 27.96 -14.32
N GLY A 29 -16.14 27.38 -13.85
CA GLY A 29 -17.26 26.97 -14.71
C GLY A 29 -17.92 25.62 -14.38
N PRO A 30 -18.84 25.10 -15.23
CA PRO A 30 -19.46 23.79 -15.01
C PRO A 30 -18.42 22.67 -15.19
N LEU A 31 -18.46 21.69 -14.28
CA LEU A 31 -17.57 20.53 -14.26
C LEU A 31 -17.62 19.78 -15.60
N THR A 32 -16.44 19.36 -16.05
CA THR A 32 -16.29 18.43 -17.18
C THR A 32 -16.87 17.06 -16.83
N LEU A 33 -17.14 16.21 -17.85
CA LEU A 33 -17.69 14.88 -17.62
C LEU A 33 -16.76 14.01 -16.76
N GLU A 34 -15.44 14.15 -16.89
CA GLU A 34 -14.45 13.47 -16.05
C GLU A 34 -14.45 13.98 -14.60
N GLU A 35 -14.60 15.28 -14.38
CA GLU A 35 -14.74 15.84 -13.03
C GLU A 35 -16.07 15.45 -12.37
N ALA A 36 -17.15 15.36 -13.15
CA ALA A 36 -18.45 14.89 -12.67
C ALA A 36 -18.44 13.38 -12.34
N VAL A 37 -17.66 12.58 -13.08
CA VAL A 37 -17.44 11.16 -12.79
C VAL A 37 -16.57 10.99 -11.54
N GLN A 38 -15.49 11.76 -11.40
CA GLN A 38 -14.63 11.75 -10.20
C GLN A 38 -15.40 12.17 -8.93
N VAL A 39 -16.23 13.22 -9.02
CA VAL A 39 -17.12 13.63 -7.91
C VAL A 39 -18.23 12.60 -7.67
N GLY A 40 -18.72 11.92 -8.70
CA GLY A 40 -19.68 10.82 -8.59
C GLY A 40 -19.10 9.58 -7.91
N VAL A 41 -17.84 9.24 -8.19
CA VAL A 41 -17.07 8.15 -7.56
C VAL A 41 -16.75 8.47 -6.10
N GLN A 42 -16.40 9.72 -5.80
CA GLN A 42 -16.23 10.21 -4.42
C GLN A 42 -17.56 10.24 -3.63
N ALA A 43 -18.69 10.50 -4.29
CA ALA A 43 -20.02 10.43 -3.64
C ALA A 43 -20.47 8.99 -3.32
N THR A 44 -19.92 7.97 -4.01
CA THR A 44 -20.10 6.55 -3.65
C THR A 44 -19.22 6.08 -2.48
N LEU A 45 -18.31 6.93 -1.97
CA LEU A 45 -17.53 6.68 -0.75
C LEU A 45 -18.17 7.31 0.50
N THR A 46 -19.47 7.57 0.48
CA THR A 46 -20.17 7.98 1.71
C THR A 46 -20.40 6.76 2.60
N LYS A 47 -20.14 6.91 3.91
CA LYS A 47 -20.40 5.90 4.96
C LYS A 47 -21.78 5.23 4.81
N GLU A 48 -22.78 6.00 4.40
CA GLU A 48 -24.17 5.54 4.21
C GLU A 48 -24.32 4.63 2.97
N ALA A 49 -23.72 4.98 1.83
CA ALA A 49 -23.75 4.15 0.62
C ALA A 49 -22.96 2.85 0.79
N TRP A 50 -21.86 2.90 1.53
CA TRP A 50 -21.06 1.73 1.86
C TRP A 50 -21.78 0.80 2.85
N LEU A 51 -22.36 1.34 3.93
CA LEU A 51 -23.14 0.56 4.91
C LEU A 51 -24.35 -0.13 4.26
N ASP A 52 -25.03 0.52 3.30
CA ASP A 52 -26.15 -0.08 2.57
C ASP A 52 -25.69 -1.21 1.64
N GLY A 53 -24.52 -1.06 1.00
CA GLY A 53 -23.87 -2.12 0.22
C GLY A 53 -23.50 -3.35 1.07
N VAL A 54 -22.94 -3.13 2.27
CA VAL A 54 -22.57 -4.19 3.21
C VAL A 54 -23.79 -4.93 3.77
N GLU A 55 -24.85 -4.21 4.15
CA GLU A 55 -26.08 -4.84 4.65
C GLU A 55 -26.81 -5.64 3.54
N SER A 56 -26.69 -5.21 2.29
CA SER A 56 -27.17 -5.95 1.11
C SER A 56 -26.36 -7.24 0.86
N ALA A 57 -25.03 -7.17 0.97
CA ALA A 57 -24.15 -8.34 0.87
C ALA A 57 -24.42 -9.35 2.00
N ARG A 58 -24.60 -8.86 3.24
CA ARG A 58 -24.94 -9.68 4.42
C ARG A 58 -26.25 -10.45 4.23
N LYS A 59 -27.29 -9.79 3.71
CA LYS A 59 -28.59 -10.44 3.42
C LYS A 59 -28.47 -11.52 2.34
N THR A 60 -27.56 -11.33 1.39
CA THR A 60 -27.30 -12.30 0.31
C THR A 60 -26.56 -13.53 0.82
N ALA A 61 -25.56 -13.35 1.71
CA ALA A 61 -24.83 -14.45 2.33
C ALA A 61 -25.73 -15.31 3.25
N ILE A 62 -26.58 -14.69 4.07
CA ILE A 62 -27.54 -15.39 4.93
C ILE A 62 -28.58 -16.17 4.11
N ALA A 63 -28.93 -15.69 2.91
CA ALA A 63 -29.82 -16.41 2.00
C ALA A 63 -29.15 -17.63 1.35
N ALA A 64 -27.84 -17.61 1.15
CA ALA A 64 -27.07 -18.72 0.61
C ALA A 64 -26.90 -19.85 1.64
N GLU A 65 -26.60 -19.53 2.90
CA GLU A 65 -26.45 -20.52 3.99
C GLU A 65 -27.75 -21.26 4.31
N ASN A 66 -28.92 -20.65 4.11
CA ASN A 66 -30.21 -21.30 4.35
C ASN A 66 -30.65 -22.25 3.23
N SER A 67 -29.84 -22.42 2.17
CA SER A 67 -30.17 -23.26 1.01
C SER A 67 -29.41 -24.58 0.93
N ASP A 68 -28.38 -24.78 1.76
CA ASP A 68 -27.55 -25.99 1.70
C ASP A 68 -27.58 -26.78 3.01
N SER A 69 -28.62 -27.61 3.13
CA SER A 69 -28.68 -28.65 4.17
C SER A 69 -28.98 -30.01 3.50
N GLY A 70 -27.93 -30.81 3.30
CA GLY A 70 -28.04 -32.18 2.81
C GLY A 70 -26.73 -32.95 2.91
N ALA A 71 -26.60 -33.76 3.96
CA ALA A 71 -25.45 -34.61 4.26
C ALA A 71 -25.20 -35.73 3.23
N ASP A 72 -23.94 -36.15 3.06
CA ASP A 72 -23.60 -37.58 3.23
C ASP A 72 -22.12 -37.80 3.59
N SER A 73 -21.90 -38.86 4.37
CA SER A 73 -20.65 -39.24 5.03
C SER A 73 -20.00 -40.42 4.30
N ALA A 74 -18.69 -40.36 4.02
CA ALA A 74 -17.91 -41.55 3.65
C ALA A 74 -16.44 -41.44 4.10
N ASP A 75 -15.99 -42.51 4.78
CA ASP A 75 -14.64 -42.77 5.28
C ASP A 75 -13.51 -42.41 4.30
N GLN A 76 -12.51 -41.66 4.77
CA GLN A 76 -11.22 -41.46 4.09
C GLN A 76 -10.09 -42.01 4.96
N ILE A 77 -9.38 -42.98 4.40
CA ILE A 77 -8.23 -43.68 4.98
C ILE A 77 -7.03 -42.72 4.99
N ILE A 78 -6.47 -42.46 6.18
CA ILE A 78 -5.25 -41.69 6.37
C ILE A 78 -4.08 -42.42 5.69
N SER A 79 -3.56 -41.85 4.60
CA SER A 79 -2.25 -42.21 4.04
C SER A 79 -1.27 -41.09 4.37
N THR A 80 -0.29 -41.40 5.21
CA THR A 80 0.81 -40.52 5.58
C THR A 80 1.63 -40.17 4.33
N PRO A 81 1.84 -38.88 3.98
CA PRO A 81 2.76 -38.55 2.90
C PRO A 81 4.19 -38.83 3.34
N THR A 82 4.92 -39.59 2.52
CA THR A 82 6.37 -39.73 2.61
C THR A 82 7.01 -38.39 2.25
N PRO A 83 7.99 -37.88 3.02
CA PRO A 83 8.67 -36.64 2.67
C PRO A 83 9.46 -36.83 1.38
N THR A 84 9.06 -36.12 0.33
CA THR A 84 9.87 -35.94 -0.88
C THR A 84 11.00 -34.99 -0.51
N ILE A 85 12.23 -35.50 -0.52
CA ILE A 85 13.44 -34.69 -0.30
C ILE A 85 13.55 -33.74 -1.50
N ARG A 86 13.31 -32.44 -1.28
CA ARG A 86 13.60 -31.36 -2.25
C ARG A 86 15.09 -31.46 -2.64
N PRO A 87 15.46 -31.40 -3.93
CA PRO A 87 16.86 -31.21 -4.28
C PRO A 87 17.33 -29.90 -3.64
N THR A 88 18.31 -29.99 -2.75
CA THR A 88 19.04 -28.84 -2.22
C THR A 88 19.52 -28.02 -3.40
N GLN A 89 18.89 -26.86 -3.64
CA GLN A 89 19.48 -25.88 -4.55
C GLN A 89 20.85 -25.52 -3.98
N GLU A 90 21.87 -25.58 -4.82
CA GLU A 90 23.21 -25.12 -4.47
C GLU A 90 23.08 -23.65 -4.03
N PRO A 91 23.64 -23.24 -2.88
CA PRO A 91 23.50 -21.86 -2.43
C PRO A 91 24.05 -20.94 -3.50
N THR A 92 23.17 -20.14 -4.11
CA THR A 92 23.59 -19.03 -4.96
C THR A 92 24.56 -18.18 -4.13
N PRO A 93 25.79 -17.94 -4.60
CA PRO A 93 26.75 -17.18 -3.82
C PRO A 93 26.16 -15.79 -3.56
N THR A 94 25.87 -15.48 -2.31
CA THR A 94 25.49 -14.12 -1.91
C THR A 94 26.63 -13.19 -2.32
N PRO A 95 26.37 -12.17 -3.15
CA PRO A 95 27.41 -11.22 -3.53
C PRO A 95 27.98 -10.60 -2.26
N THR A 96 29.31 -10.62 -2.13
CA THR A 96 29.97 -9.91 -1.03
C THR A 96 29.99 -8.43 -1.39
N LEU A 97 29.28 -7.60 -0.62
CA LEU A 97 29.29 -6.16 -0.82
C LEU A 97 30.71 -5.62 -0.70
N LYS A 98 31.02 -4.66 -1.55
CA LYS A 98 32.28 -3.93 -1.47
C LYS A 98 32.24 -3.02 -0.24
N PRO A 99 33.31 -2.97 0.59
CA PRO A 99 33.36 -2.10 1.75
C PRO A 99 33.12 -0.63 1.38
N ALA A 100 32.44 0.08 2.28
CA ALA A 100 32.14 1.50 2.10
C ALA A 100 33.44 2.30 1.85
N SER A 101 33.46 3.05 0.73
CA SER A 101 34.50 4.05 0.43
C SER A 101 34.03 5.45 0.86
N GLU A 102 34.91 6.45 0.78
CA GLU A 102 34.51 7.84 1.04
C GLU A 102 33.35 8.28 0.13
N HIS A 103 32.34 8.92 0.72
CA HIS A 103 31.19 9.48 0.00
C HIS A 103 31.60 10.69 -0.85
N LEU A 104 31.21 10.68 -2.13
CA LEU A 104 31.62 11.71 -3.09
C LEU A 104 30.44 12.58 -3.56
N VAL A 105 29.24 12.00 -3.60
CA VAL A 105 28.04 12.64 -4.14
C VAL A 105 26.89 12.56 -3.14
N PHE A 106 26.37 13.72 -2.77
CA PHE A 106 25.24 13.84 -1.86
C PHE A 106 23.98 14.31 -2.62
N PRO A 107 22.78 13.88 -2.20
CA PRO A 107 21.56 14.44 -2.73
C PRO A 107 21.44 15.93 -2.39
N GLY A 108 20.81 16.68 -3.28
CA GLY A 108 20.61 18.11 -3.12
C GLY A 108 19.35 18.43 -2.29
N THR A 109 19.02 19.72 -2.24
CA THR A 109 17.68 20.15 -1.80
C THR A 109 16.64 19.79 -2.86
N ILE A 110 15.50 19.26 -2.42
CA ILE A 110 14.34 19.03 -3.29
C ILE A 110 13.78 20.39 -3.72
N LYS A 111 13.66 20.61 -5.04
CA LYS A 111 13.17 21.88 -5.62
C LYS A 111 12.10 21.60 -6.66
N GLY A 112 11.15 22.52 -6.77
CA GLY A 112 10.07 22.47 -7.77
C GLY A 112 8.92 21.56 -7.36
N TRP A 113 8.00 21.35 -8.29
CA TRP A 113 6.83 20.50 -8.12
C TRP A 113 7.21 19.02 -8.14
N VAL A 114 6.49 18.21 -7.37
CA VAL A 114 6.57 16.74 -7.41
C VAL A 114 6.05 16.25 -8.76
N ASP A 115 6.56 15.12 -9.23
CA ASP A 115 6.23 14.59 -10.56
C ASP A 115 5.03 13.63 -10.51
N THR A 116 4.95 12.82 -9.45
CA THR A 116 3.80 11.95 -9.14
C THR A 116 3.63 11.84 -7.63
N TYR A 117 2.44 11.46 -7.18
CA TYR A 117 2.13 11.27 -5.77
C TYR A 117 1.03 10.23 -5.58
N ILE A 118 0.97 9.70 -4.37
CA ILE A 118 -0.09 8.82 -3.87
C ILE A 118 -0.64 9.45 -2.59
N VAL A 119 -1.95 9.43 -2.44
CA VAL A 119 -2.63 9.72 -1.17
C VAL A 119 -3.16 8.41 -0.66
N ASP A 120 -2.95 8.16 0.62
CA ASP A 120 -3.45 6.95 1.26
C ASP A 120 -4.64 7.25 2.17
N TYR A 121 -5.20 6.20 2.76
CA TYR A 121 -6.12 6.37 3.86
C TYR A 121 -5.41 6.98 5.07
N ASN A 122 -6.18 7.52 6.01
CA ASN A 122 -5.64 8.08 7.24
C ASN A 122 -6.38 7.43 8.41
N SER A 123 -5.74 6.43 9.01
CA SER A 123 -6.32 5.65 10.10
C SER A 123 -6.59 6.48 11.36
N ILE A 124 -5.93 7.62 11.55
CA ILE A 124 -6.10 8.46 12.74
C ILE A 124 -7.56 8.90 12.97
N ASP A 125 -8.33 9.06 11.88
CA ASP A 125 -9.70 9.56 11.92
C ASP A 125 -10.64 8.64 12.72
N TYR A 126 -10.26 7.37 12.89
CA TYR A 126 -11.04 6.34 13.60
C TYR A 126 -10.21 5.56 14.64
N ALA A 127 -8.99 6.01 14.92
CA ALA A 127 -8.07 5.32 15.82
C ALA A 127 -8.63 5.15 17.24
N ASP A 128 -9.37 6.15 17.75
CA ASP A 128 -10.02 6.10 19.08
C ASP A 128 -11.08 4.98 19.19
N GLU A 129 -11.68 4.59 18.05
CA GLU A 129 -12.61 3.46 17.99
C GLU A 129 -11.92 2.10 17.77
N HIS A 130 -10.59 2.06 17.65
CA HIS A 130 -9.80 0.85 17.38
C HIS A 130 -10.16 0.19 16.03
N ILE A 131 -10.41 1.02 15.01
CA ILE A 131 -10.80 0.58 13.67
C ILE A 131 -10.08 1.40 12.61
N THR A 132 -9.98 0.85 11.41
CA THR A 132 -9.64 1.62 10.21
C THR A 132 -10.32 1.03 8.96
N TYR A 133 -10.21 1.75 7.85
CA TYR A 133 -10.73 1.40 6.53
C TYR A 133 -9.60 1.52 5.51
N GLY A 134 -9.80 1.04 4.28
CA GLY A 134 -8.73 1.06 3.26
C GLY A 134 -7.95 -0.24 3.17
N ASP A 135 -7.99 -1.09 4.20
CA ASP A 135 -7.41 -2.44 4.16
C ASP A 135 -8.08 -3.30 3.07
N GLN A 136 -7.28 -3.68 2.07
CA GLN A 136 -7.64 -4.59 1.00
C GLN A 136 -6.67 -5.78 1.00
N PHE A 137 -6.83 -6.66 2.00
CA PHE A 137 -6.03 -7.87 2.16
C PHE A 137 -5.80 -8.64 0.84
N LYS A 138 -6.85 -8.78 0.02
CA LYS A 138 -6.79 -9.55 -1.23
C LYS A 138 -6.00 -8.88 -2.35
N ALA A 139 -5.72 -7.59 -2.23
CA ALA A 139 -5.00 -6.79 -3.21
C ALA A 139 -3.59 -6.38 -2.72
N ASN A 140 -3.12 -6.96 -1.61
CA ASN A 140 -1.83 -6.59 -0.98
C ASN A 140 -1.73 -5.09 -0.65
N ILE A 141 -2.86 -4.45 -0.32
CA ILE A 141 -2.92 -3.07 0.16
C ILE A 141 -3.41 -3.14 1.60
N PHE A 142 -2.52 -2.83 2.54
CA PHE A 142 -2.75 -2.95 3.97
C PHE A 142 -2.86 -1.58 4.61
N GLU A 143 -3.95 -1.38 5.35
CA GLU A 143 -4.10 -0.25 6.27
C GLU A 143 -4.13 -0.82 7.68
N ARG A 144 -2.96 -1.14 8.24
CA ARG A 144 -2.85 -1.79 9.56
C ARG A 144 -1.83 -1.12 10.49
N PRO A 145 -1.89 0.22 10.71
CA PRO A 145 -1.04 0.92 11.68
C PRO A 145 -1.50 0.68 13.13
N PHE A 146 -1.79 -0.57 13.49
CA PHE A 146 -2.32 -0.97 14.79
C PHE A 146 -1.59 -2.20 15.32
N THR A 147 -1.48 -2.32 16.64
CA THR A 147 -0.96 -3.54 17.28
C THR A 147 -1.91 -4.72 17.08
N ALA A 148 -1.36 -5.93 17.06
CA ALA A 148 -2.16 -7.15 17.06
C ALA A 148 -3.08 -7.22 18.30
N ASP A 149 -4.27 -7.77 18.10
CA ASP A 149 -5.32 -8.02 19.09
C ASP A 149 -5.92 -6.76 19.74
N ASP A 150 -5.09 -5.95 20.40
CA ASP A 150 -5.52 -4.77 21.17
C ASP A 150 -5.85 -3.57 20.27
N MET A 151 -5.47 -3.60 18.99
CA MET A 151 -5.76 -2.56 18.01
C MET A 151 -5.31 -1.16 18.48
N ILE A 152 -4.13 -1.06 19.10
CA ILE A 152 -3.56 0.20 19.55
C ILE A 152 -2.87 0.87 18.36
N TYR A 153 -3.35 2.05 17.99
CA TYR A 153 -2.87 2.82 16.86
C TYR A 153 -1.41 3.30 17.02
N GLN A 154 -0.65 3.30 15.92
CA GLN A 154 0.73 3.80 15.81
C GLN A 154 0.86 4.73 14.60
N SER A 155 0.81 6.05 14.85
CA SER A 155 0.91 7.06 13.80
C SER A 155 2.24 7.09 13.04
N SER A 156 3.29 6.45 13.57
CA SER A 156 4.57 6.30 12.87
C SER A 156 4.60 5.21 11.81
N ILE A 157 3.50 4.47 11.65
CA ILE A 157 3.29 3.45 10.61
C ILE A 157 2.29 3.94 9.57
N ASP A 158 1.31 4.74 9.97
CA ASP A 158 0.23 5.30 9.13
C ASP A 158 0.78 6.28 8.08
N ILE A 159 0.98 5.80 6.85
CA ILE A 159 1.40 6.61 5.70
C ILE A 159 0.16 7.27 5.14
N ILE A 160 0.12 8.60 5.09
CA ILE A 160 -1.04 9.34 4.56
C ILE A 160 -0.81 9.84 3.13
N ARG A 161 0.46 9.93 2.72
CA ARG A 161 0.85 10.47 1.41
C ARG A 161 2.28 10.10 1.08
N VAL A 162 2.53 9.87 -0.20
CA VAL A 162 3.90 9.77 -0.73
C VAL A 162 4.04 10.62 -1.97
N ASN A 163 5.09 11.44 -2.00
CA ASN A 163 5.44 12.24 -3.17
C ASN A 163 6.71 11.70 -3.81
N LEU A 164 6.73 11.63 -5.14
CA LEU A 164 7.92 11.33 -5.92
C LEU A 164 8.37 12.55 -6.72
N LYS A 165 9.63 12.94 -6.56
CA LYS A 165 10.30 13.95 -7.37
C LYS A 165 11.42 13.30 -8.15
N VAL A 166 11.31 13.28 -9.47
CA VAL A 166 12.33 12.74 -10.36
C VAL A 166 13.17 13.87 -10.93
N SER A 167 14.48 13.68 -10.98
CA SER A 167 15.46 14.61 -11.55
C SER A 167 16.55 13.83 -12.27
N THR A 168 17.44 14.54 -12.98
CA THR A 168 18.47 13.89 -13.83
C THR A 168 19.37 12.91 -13.08
N ASN A 169 19.77 13.24 -11.84
CA ASN A 169 20.71 12.40 -11.08
C ASN A 169 20.04 11.65 -9.92
N TRP A 170 18.88 12.13 -9.46
CA TRP A 170 18.26 11.70 -8.22
C TRP A 170 16.75 11.63 -8.39
N THR A 171 16.17 10.58 -7.82
CA THR A 171 14.76 10.53 -7.48
C THR A 171 14.63 10.67 -5.97
N TYR A 172 13.66 11.47 -5.53
CA TYR A 172 13.34 11.66 -4.13
C TYR A 172 11.93 11.14 -3.86
N ALA A 173 11.80 10.21 -2.93
CA ALA A 173 10.52 9.87 -2.32
C ALA A 173 10.39 10.60 -0.98
N ILE A 174 9.20 11.14 -0.72
CA ILE A 174 8.87 11.82 0.52
C ILE A 174 7.63 11.13 1.10
N LEU A 175 7.84 10.37 2.18
CA LEU A 175 6.77 9.64 2.87
C LEU A 175 6.28 10.51 4.02
N TYR A 176 4.99 10.82 4.02
CA TYR A 176 4.31 11.59 5.05
C TYR A 176 3.49 10.66 5.91
N PHE A 177 3.61 10.83 7.22
CA PHE A 177 2.90 10.04 8.21
C PHE A 177 1.82 10.89 8.90
N ALA A 178 0.83 10.22 9.49
CA ALA A 178 -0.33 10.87 10.11
C ALA A 178 0.06 11.89 11.20
N GLU A 179 1.13 11.60 11.96
CA GLU A 179 1.66 12.50 12.98
C GLU A 179 3.19 12.61 12.95
N LYS A 180 3.71 13.43 13.85
CA LYS A 180 5.14 13.63 14.05
C LYS A 180 5.84 12.30 14.34
N LEU A 181 6.92 12.06 13.61
CA LEU A 181 7.73 10.85 13.78
C LEU A 181 8.51 10.85 15.11
N PRO A 182 8.54 9.74 15.87
CA PRO A 182 9.28 9.62 17.12
C PRO A 182 10.78 9.74 16.86
N GLU A 183 11.57 10.24 17.82
CA GLU A 183 13.02 10.50 17.62
C GLU A 183 13.83 9.25 17.22
N SER A 184 13.40 8.08 17.68
CA SER A 184 13.99 6.77 17.37
C SER A 184 12.92 5.68 17.38
N GLY A 185 13.18 4.56 16.71
CA GLY A 185 12.30 3.40 16.74
C GLY A 185 12.86 2.24 15.93
N THR A 186 12.13 1.13 15.90
CA THR A 186 12.47 -0.10 15.17
C THR A 186 11.85 -0.19 13.78
N MET A 187 10.91 0.71 13.48
CA MET A 187 10.17 0.76 12.24
C MET A 187 11.09 0.81 11.01
N LYS A 188 10.67 0.10 9.98
CA LYS A 188 11.23 0.14 8.64
C LYS A 188 10.27 0.86 7.71
N TYR A 189 10.84 1.61 6.78
CA TYR A 189 10.11 2.33 5.74
C TYR A 189 10.75 2.04 4.41
N GLY A 190 9.99 2.17 3.34
CA GLY A 190 10.59 1.91 2.04
C GLY A 190 9.72 2.20 0.86
N LEU A 191 10.31 1.84 -0.29
CA LEU A 191 9.65 1.79 -1.57
C LEU A 191 9.81 0.40 -2.14
N GLU A 192 8.78 -0.04 -2.83
CA GLU A 192 8.88 -1.13 -3.79
C GLU A 192 8.80 -0.52 -5.20
N ILE A 193 9.66 -1.00 -6.10
CA ILE A 193 9.78 -0.51 -7.47
C ILE A 193 9.68 -1.69 -8.42
N ASP A 194 8.77 -1.56 -9.38
CA ASP A 194 8.51 -2.53 -10.44
C ASP A 194 8.88 -1.86 -11.77
N LEU A 195 9.99 -2.31 -12.36
CA LEU A 195 10.68 -1.73 -13.51
C LEU A 195 10.11 -2.24 -14.85
N ASP A 196 9.36 -3.34 -14.85
CA ASP A 196 8.80 -3.95 -16.05
C ASP A 196 7.26 -3.95 -16.08
N GLU A 197 6.63 -3.35 -15.06
CA GLU A 197 5.19 -3.10 -14.92
C GLU A 197 4.37 -4.40 -14.82
N ASN A 198 4.99 -5.50 -14.37
CA ASN A 198 4.36 -6.83 -14.33
C ASN A 198 3.60 -7.12 -13.03
N GLY A 199 3.72 -6.26 -12.02
CA GLY A 199 3.12 -6.42 -10.70
C GLY A 199 4.04 -6.99 -9.63
N ARG A 200 5.22 -7.51 -9.99
CA ARG A 200 6.26 -7.99 -9.06
C ARG A 200 7.32 -6.92 -8.91
N GLY A 201 7.71 -6.62 -7.68
CA GLY A 201 8.76 -5.63 -7.46
C GLY A 201 10.13 -6.18 -7.86
N ASP A 202 10.88 -5.42 -8.66
CA ASP A 202 12.26 -5.75 -8.98
C ASP A 202 13.24 -5.25 -7.91
N LEU A 203 12.90 -4.13 -7.25
CA LEU A 203 13.74 -3.49 -6.25
C LEU A 203 12.95 -3.11 -5.00
N LEU A 204 13.51 -3.42 -3.83
CA LEU A 204 13.04 -2.94 -2.54
C LEU A 204 14.07 -2.00 -1.92
N ILE A 205 13.69 -0.73 -1.74
CA ILE A 205 14.48 0.22 -0.97
C ILE A 205 13.94 0.23 0.46
N GLN A 206 14.78 -0.09 1.44
CA GLN A 206 14.42 -0.12 2.85
C GLN A 206 15.30 0.85 3.64
N THR A 207 14.71 1.55 4.61
CA THR A 207 15.43 2.35 5.60
C THR A 207 14.87 2.10 7.01
N GLY A 208 15.72 2.23 8.03
CA GLY A 208 15.26 2.44 9.41
C GLY A 208 14.80 3.89 9.64
N MET A 209 14.38 4.19 10.88
CA MET A 209 14.06 5.56 11.32
C MET A 209 15.30 6.48 11.23
N PRO A 210 15.30 7.51 10.36
CA PRO A 210 16.43 8.42 10.26
C PRO A 210 16.61 9.27 11.52
N ALA A 211 17.84 9.34 12.02
CA ALA A 211 18.17 10.04 13.25
C ALA A 211 18.30 11.57 13.10
N SER A 212 18.42 12.09 11.88
CA SER A 212 18.71 13.52 11.66
C SER A 212 18.13 14.05 10.35
N ILE A 213 18.22 15.37 10.17
CA ILE A 213 17.86 16.09 8.93
C ILE A 213 18.99 16.14 7.89
N ASP A 214 20.18 15.64 8.25
CA ASP A 214 21.30 15.50 7.33
C ASP A 214 21.18 14.17 6.58
N TRP A 215 21.57 14.16 5.30
CA TRP A 215 21.60 12.95 4.49
C TRP A 215 22.54 11.91 5.10
N SER A 216 22.05 10.68 5.22
CA SER A 216 22.78 9.54 5.78
C SER A 216 22.52 8.30 4.94
N VAL A 217 23.54 7.46 4.78
CA VAL A 217 23.39 6.09 4.24
C VAL A 217 23.06 5.07 5.34
N LYS A 218 23.24 5.44 6.60
CA LYS A 218 23.09 4.53 7.75
C LYS A 218 21.70 3.91 7.80
N ASP A 219 21.67 2.59 7.99
CA ASP A 219 20.44 1.79 8.13
C ASP A 219 19.55 1.83 6.87
N VAL A 220 20.16 2.08 5.70
CA VAL A 220 19.51 2.05 4.38
C VAL A 220 20.06 0.90 3.55
N GLN A 221 19.17 0.15 2.92
CA GLN A 221 19.47 -1.04 2.14
C GLN A 221 18.68 -1.05 0.83
N ILE A 222 19.24 -1.71 -0.19
CA ILE A 222 18.53 -2.01 -1.44
C ILE A 222 18.62 -3.50 -1.69
N TYR A 223 17.47 -4.13 -1.91
CA TYR A 223 17.34 -5.52 -2.31
C TYR A 223 16.82 -5.60 -3.74
N GLN A 224 17.18 -6.67 -4.43
CA GLN A 224 16.75 -6.99 -5.77
C GLN A 224 16.15 -8.41 -5.79
N ASP A 225 15.04 -8.52 -6.51
CA ASP A 225 14.48 -9.79 -6.98
C ASP A 225 15.15 -10.11 -8.33
N VAL A 226 15.84 -11.26 -8.41
CA VAL A 226 16.54 -11.67 -9.62
C VAL A 226 15.77 -12.73 -10.42
N ASP A 227 14.92 -13.52 -9.77
CA ASP A 227 14.17 -14.59 -10.41
C ASP A 227 12.71 -14.24 -10.73
N GLY A 228 12.25 -13.06 -10.32
CA GLY A 228 10.96 -12.48 -10.66
C GLY A 228 9.82 -13.20 -9.94
N ASP A 229 10.05 -13.58 -8.69
CA ASP A 229 9.16 -14.45 -7.92
C ASP A 229 8.57 -13.80 -6.66
N VAL A 230 8.76 -12.49 -6.44
CA VAL A 230 8.14 -11.75 -5.32
C VAL A 230 6.64 -12.05 -5.21
N GLY A 231 6.21 -12.50 -4.03
CA GLY A 231 4.80 -12.71 -3.65
C GLY A 231 4.27 -14.11 -3.95
N GLY A 232 3.14 -14.19 -4.64
CA GLY A 232 2.42 -15.41 -5.00
C GLY A 232 2.35 -15.66 -6.51
N LEU A 233 1.47 -16.56 -6.97
CA LEU A 233 1.35 -16.92 -8.39
C LEU A 233 0.86 -15.74 -9.25
N SER A 234 -0.04 -14.93 -8.69
CA SER A 234 -0.71 -13.79 -9.29
C SER A 234 -0.21 -12.53 -8.60
N PRO A 235 0.53 -11.64 -9.29
CA PRO A 235 1.08 -10.45 -8.67
C PRO A 235 0.00 -9.56 -8.05
N MET A 236 0.26 -9.06 -6.82
CA MET A 236 -0.66 -8.19 -6.06
C MET A 236 -2.06 -8.79 -5.79
N VAL A 237 -2.23 -10.11 -5.90
CA VAL A 237 -3.50 -10.79 -5.64
C VAL A 237 -3.25 -11.91 -4.64
N ASN A 238 -4.10 -11.97 -3.60
CA ASN A 238 -4.01 -13.04 -2.61
C ASN A 238 -4.22 -14.41 -3.24
N ASP A 239 -3.16 -15.21 -3.22
CA ASP A 239 -3.16 -16.61 -3.59
C ASP A 239 -2.96 -17.50 -2.36
N HIS A 240 -3.18 -18.81 -2.53
CA HIS A 240 -2.69 -19.77 -1.55
C HIS A 240 -1.16 -19.77 -1.52
N PRO A 241 -0.52 -20.02 -0.37
CA PRO A 241 0.94 -20.15 -0.32
C PRO A 241 1.41 -21.24 -1.28
N GLU A 242 2.21 -20.86 -2.28
CA GLU A 242 2.76 -21.75 -3.29
C GLU A 242 4.28 -21.89 -3.14
N GLU A 243 4.79 -23.10 -3.43
CA GLU A 243 6.23 -23.31 -3.42
C GLU A 243 6.91 -22.64 -4.62
N GLY A 244 8.02 -21.94 -4.37
CA GLY A 244 8.85 -21.36 -5.44
C GLY A 244 8.53 -19.91 -5.76
N PHE A 245 7.81 -19.22 -4.87
CA PHE A 245 7.73 -17.76 -4.82
C PHE A 245 8.30 -17.28 -3.49
N ASN A 246 8.96 -16.13 -3.48
CA ASN A 246 9.71 -15.63 -2.34
C ASN A 246 9.56 -14.10 -2.17
N GLY A 247 10.52 -13.45 -1.52
CA GLY A 247 10.61 -12.01 -1.39
C GLY A 247 11.76 -11.50 -2.24
N TYR A 248 12.74 -10.82 -1.61
CA TYR A 248 13.92 -10.34 -2.33
C TYR A 248 15.17 -11.08 -1.83
N GLU A 249 16.05 -11.52 -2.75
CA GLU A 249 17.19 -12.39 -2.39
C GLU A 249 18.54 -11.66 -2.39
N VAL A 250 18.71 -10.64 -3.24
CA VAL A 250 20.02 -10.04 -3.49
C VAL A 250 20.13 -8.67 -2.84
N LEU A 251 21.00 -8.57 -1.84
CA LEU A 251 21.39 -7.29 -1.26
C LEU A 251 22.39 -6.57 -2.18
N LEU A 252 21.98 -5.43 -2.74
CA LEU A 252 22.78 -4.59 -3.65
C LEU A 252 23.55 -3.47 -2.93
N PHE A 253 22.97 -2.98 -1.83
CA PHE A 253 23.52 -1.87 -1.06
C PHE A 253 23.19 -2.05 0.42
N ASP A 254 24.16 -1.79 1.30
CA ASP A 254 23.95 -1.73 2.74
C ASP A 254 24.80 -0.65 3.38
N SER A 255 24.15 0.44 3.80
CA SER A 255 24.80 1.47 4.60
C SER A 255 26.09 2.06 4.00
N GLY A 256 26.12 2.20 2.67
CA GLY A 256 27.28 2.69 1.90
C GLY A 256 28.20 1.58 1.39
N GLU A 257 27.97 0.33 1.79
CA GLU A 257 28.59 -0.85 1.19
C GLU A 257 27.85 -1.24 -0.10
N GLY A 258 28.60 -1.62 -1.13
CA GLY A 258 28.10 -1.85 -2.48
C GLY A 258 28.97 -1.22 -3.56
N ASP A 259 28.59 -1.38 -4.82
CA ASP A 259 29.37 -0.85 -5.94
C ASP A 259 29.42 0.69 -5.95
N ASP A 260 28.33 1.32 -5.53
CA ASP A 260 28.19 2.76 -5.39
C ASP A 260 27.85 3.13 -3.94
N PRO A 261 28.79 3.73 -3.17
CA PRO A 261 28.58 4.07 -1.76
C PRO A 261 27.57 5.19 -1.57
N ASP A 262 27.18 5.87 -2.64
CA ASP A 262 26.26 7.00 -2.65
C ASP A 262 24.96 6.65 -3.39
N LEU A 263 24.62 5.36 -3.53
CA LEU A 263 23.48 4.90 -4.33
C LEU A 263 22.14 5.38 -3.79
N VAL A 264 21.98 5.36 -2.46
CA VAL A 264 20.75 5.75 -1.76
C VAL A 264 21.07 6.42 -0.43
N TRP A 265 20.22 7.37 -0.05
CA TRP A 265 20.33 8.17 1.16
C TRP A 265 18.96 8.36 1.80
N VAL A 266 18.95 8.51 3.13
CA VAL A 266 17.76 8.85 3.91
C VAL A 266 18.02 10.06 4.80
N ARG A 267 16.97 10.80 5.13
CA ARG A 267 16.93 11.78 6.22
C ARG A 267 15.51 12.01 6.72
N ARG A 268 15.39 12.70 7.87
CA ARG A 268 14.17 13.42 8.22
C ARG A 268 13.97 14.61 7.30
N ASN A 269 12.72 14.93 7.00
CA ASN A 269 12.42 16.14 6.25
C ASN A 269 12.72 17.38 7.14
N PRO A 270 13.60 18.30 6.70
CA PRO A 270 13.90 19.51 7.47
C PRO A 270 12.75 20.51 7.53
N ASP A 271 11.78 20.40 6.62
CA ASP A 271 10.66 21.33 6.47
C ASP A 271 9.34 20.81 7.07
N ASP A 272 9.28 19.53 7.44
CA ASP A 272 8.07 18.86 7.95
C ASP A 272 8.44 17.68 8.87
N ASP A 273 8.07 17.75 10.15
CA ASP A 273 8.47 16.72 11.14
C ASP A 273 7.60 15.46 11.14
N THR A 274 6.60 15.38 10.25
CA THR A 274 5.81 14.16 9.99
C THR A 274 6.32 13.37 8.79
N SER A 275 7.49 13.71 8.21
CA SER A 275 7.97 13.03 7.01
C SER A 275 9.46 12.68 6.99
N ILE A 276 9.77 11.65 6.21
CA ILE A 276 11.13 11.27 5.84
C ILE A 276 11.34 11.49 4.35
N GLN A 277 12.61 11.57 3.94
CA GLN A 277 13.00 11.67 2.55
C GLN A 277 14.01 10.58 2.23
N ILE A 278 13.75 9.83 1.16
CA ILE A 278 14.64 8.84 0.59
C ILE A 278 15.09 9.38 -0.78
N ALA A 279 16.38 9.41 -1.03
CA ALA A 279 16.95 9.82 -2.32
C ALA A 279 17.77 8.68 -2.90
N PHE A 280 17.48 8.27 -4.13
CA PHE A 280 18.20 7.23 -4.85
C PHE A 280 18.60 7.70 -6.25
N LYS A 281 19.72 7.21 -6.76
CA LYS A 281 20.23 7.64 -8.07
C LYS A 281 19.30 7.20 -9.19
N ALA A 282 19.11 8.07 -10.18
CA ALA A 282 18.28 7.78 -11.35
C ALA A 282 18.79 6.54 -12.13
N ASP A 283 20.11 6.32 -12.15
CA ASP A 283 20.74 5.17 -12.80
C ASP A 283 20.33 3.82 -12.19
N LEU A 284 19.84 3.79 -10.94
CA LEU A 284 19.30 2.58 -10.30
C LEU A 284 18.05 2.06 -11.04
N ILE A 285 17.24 2.97 -11.56
CA ILE A 285 15.94 2.68 -12.20
C ILE A 285 16.09 2.51 -13.71
N GLY A 286 17.04 3.23 -14.29
CA GLY A 286 17.22 3.28 -15.73
C GLY A 286 16.27 4.27 -16.42
N PRO A 287 16.20 4.24 -17.76
CA PRO A 287 15.56 5.28 -18.56
C PRO A 287 14.06 5.06 -18.80
N ASN A 288 13.52 3.91 -18.42
CA ASN A 288 12.14 3.52 -18.71
C ASN A 288 11.18 4.04 -17.64
N GLY A 289 9.88 3.96 -17.92
CA GLY A 289 8.86 4.10 -16.90
C GLY A 289 8.90 2.94 -15.90
N TYR A 290 8.29 3.14 -14.74
CA TYR A 290 8.24 2.16 -13.66
C TYR A 290 7.02 2.42 -12.78
N MET A 291 6.58 1.37 -12.09
CA MET A 291 5.62 1.45 -11.00
C MET A 291 6.31 1.50 -9.65
N TRP A 292 5.65 2.08 -8.67
CA TRP A 292 6.17 2.20 -7.31
C TRP A 292 5.05 2.27 -6.27
N SER A 293 5.31 1.72 -5.09
CA SER A 293 4.51 1.91 -3.88
C SER A 293 5.43 2.20 -2.70
N ALA A 294 4.86 2.65 -1.58
CA ALA A 294 5.58 2.77 -0.33
C ALA A 294 4.99 1.85 0.73
N TRP A 295 5.78 1.62 1.77
CA TRP A 295 5.38 0.79 2.88
C TRP A 295 6.06 1.21 4.18
N ALA A 296 5.43 0.86 5.30
CA ALA A 296 5.94 1.01 6.66
C ALA A 296 5.69 -0.29 7.44
N ASP A 297 6.68 -0.76 8.18
CA ASP A 297 6.64 -2.04 8.90
C ASP A 297 7.36 -1.97 10.25
N ASP A 298 6.64 -2.24 11.33
CA ASP A 298 7.20 -2.49 12.67
C ASP A 298 6.67 -3.79 13.28
N GLY A 299 6.08 -4.64 12.44
CA GLY A 299 5.57 -5.95 12.78
C GLY A 299 6.53 -7.06 12.35
N LEU A 300 6.33 -7.57 11.12
CA LEU A 300 7.04 -8.76 10.62
C LEU A 300 8.45 -8.43 10.14
N GLN A 301 8.62 -7.33 9.40
CA GLN A 301 9.89 -6.92 8.78
C GLN A 301 10.57 -8.05 7.99
N ALA A 302 9.78 -8.91 7.35
CA ALA A 302 10.22 -10.13 6.69
C ALA A 302 10.45 -9.89 5.19
N LEU A 303 11.70 -9.65 4.82
CA LEU A 303 12.12 -9.37 3.45
C LEU A 303 11.97 -10.56 2.50
N ASP A 304 12.05 -11.78 3.01
CA ASP A 304 11.89 -13.05 2.28
C ASP A 304 10.42 -13.44 2.06
N HIS A 305 9.50 -12.61 2.55
CA HIS A 305 8.06 -12.86 2.57
C HIS A 305 7.26 -11.66 2.04
N ARG A 306 7.84 -10.84 1.16
CA ARG A 306 7.11 -9.72 0.55
C ARG A 306 5.84 -10.20 -0.14
N ASP A 307 4.85 -9.31 -0.19
CA ASP A 307 3.42 -9.60 -0.37
C ASP A 307 2.89 -10.54 0.72
N TYR A 308 2.77 -10.00 1.95
CA TYR A 308 2.37 -10.78 3.12
C TYR A 308 1.01 -11.45 2.95
N ASN A 309 0.12 -10.90 2.12
CA ASN A 309 -1.16 -11.54 1.81
C ASN A 309 -0.97 -12.96 1.27
N ASP A 310 0.10 -13.27 0.55
CA ASP A 310 0.32 -14.61 -0.03
C ASP A 310 0.91 -15.62 0.96
N ARG A 311 1.23 -15.19 2.18
CA ARG A 311 1.83 -16.02 3.25
C ARG A 311 0.88 -16.34 4.38
N PHE A 312 -0.14 -15.52 4.54
CA PHE A 312 -1.12 -15.66 5.60
C PHE A 312 -2.50 -15.88 4.99
N THR A 313 -3.33 -16.69 5.66
CA THR A 313 -4.75 -16.63 5.37
C THR A 313 -5.32 -15.33 5.96
N GLU A 314 -6.44 -14.84 5.42
CA GLU A 314 -7.13 -13.67 6.00
C GLU A 314 -7.53 -13.94 7.47
N GLU A 315 -7.82 -15.20 7.82
CA GLU A 315 -8.14 -15.62 9.20
C GLU A 315 -6.94 -15.49 10.16
N ASP A 316 -5.75 -15.88 9.70
CA ASP A 316 -4.50 -15.78 10.45
C ASP A 316 -4.01 -14.32 10.54
N ALA A 317 -4.17 -13.55 9.46
CA ALA A 317 -3.80 -12.15 9.40
C ALA A 317 -4.73 -11.25 10.24
N GLY A 318 -5.99 -11.66 10.40
CA GLY A 318 -7.03 -10.85 11.02
C GLY A 318 -7.46 -9.67 10.15
N SER A 319 -8.40 -8.87 10.66
CA SER A 319 -8.98 -7.72 9.95
C SER A 319 -9.09 -6.49 10.85
N PRO A 320 -8.77 -5.27 10.34
CA PRO A 320 -9.05 -4.03 11.06
C PRO A 320 -10.53 -3.66 11.10
N TYR A 321 -11.37 -4.32 10.31
CA TYR A 321 -12.76 -3.95 10.15
C TYR A 321 -13.65 -4.55 11.26
N PRO A 322 -14.31 -3.75 12.11
CA PRO A 322 -15.06 -4.24 13.28
C PRO A 322 -16.26 -5.11 12.93
N GLY A 323 -16.80 -5.01 11.70
CA GLY A 323 -17.89 -5.86 11.23
C GLY A 323 -17.43 -7.19 10.62
N SER A 324 -16.12 -7.41 10.49
CA SER A 324 -15.56 -8.67 10.00
C SER A 324 -15.61 -9.72 11.12
N PRO A 325 -15.98 -10.98 10.84
CA PRO A 325 -15.78 -12.07 11.78
C PRO A 325 -14.30 -12.34 12.08
N LEU A 326 -13.39 -11.76 11.29
CA LEU A 326 -11.94 -11.90 11.41
C LEU A 326 -11.29 -10.77 12.21
N TYR A 327 -12.06 -9.81 12.73
CA TYR A 327 -11.56 -8.79 13.66
C TYR A 327 -11.10 -9.42 14.98
N PRO A 328 -10.01 -8.94 15.63
CA PRO A 328 -9.13 -7.82 15.24
C PRO A 328 -7.99 -8.21 14.28
N ILE A 329 -7.08 -7.27 13.98
CA ILE A 329 -5.78 -7.57 13.32
C ILE A 329 -4.99 -8.57 14.18
N LYS A 330 -4.29 -9.51 13.52
CA LYS A 330 -3.47 -10.56 14.14
C LYS A 330 -2.06 -10.59 13.55
N ALA A 331 -1.76 -11.54 12.65
CA ALA A 331 -0.38 -11.83 12.22
C ALA A 331 0.28 -10.72 11.39
N ILE A 332 -0.51 -9.94 10.65
CA ILE A 332 -0.03 -8.79 9.87
C ILE A 332 -0.48 -7.52 10.59
N TYR A 333 0.30 -7.11 11.59
CA TYR A 333 0.06 -5.93 12.44
C TYR A 333 1.21 -4.94 12.27
N LEU A 334 0.98 -3.67 12.62
CA LEU A 334 1.95 -2.59 12.44
C LEU A 334 2.55 -2.56 11.02
N TYR A 335 1.67 -2.67 10.03
CA TYR A 335 2.04 -2.71 8.64
C TYR A 335 1.12 -1.82 7.82
N ASP A 336 1.69 -1.01 6.96
CA ASP A 336 0.97 -0.10 6.10
C ASP A 336 1.64 -0.08 4.71
N THR A 337 0.83 -0.07 3.67
CA THR A 337 1.29 -0.04 2.29
C THR A 337 0.34 0.80 1.44
N THR A 338 0.92 1.66 0.63
CA THR A 338 0.14 2.37 -0.37
C THR A 338 -0.26 1.43 -1.52
N CYS A 339 -1.32 1.78 -2.25
CA CYS A 339 -1.46 1.32 -3.64
C CYS A 339 -0.25 1.74 -4.50
N ARG A 340 -0.17 1.29 -5.75
CA ARG A 340 0.93 1.64 -6.67
C ARG A 340 0.59 2.86 -7.52
N SER A 341 1.60 3.66 -7.80
CA SER A 341 1.60 4.71 -8.81
C SER A 341 2.68 4.43 -9.84
N PHE A 342 2.83 5.33 -10.81
CA PHE A 342 3.71 5.18 -11.94
C PHE A 342 4.48 6.47 -12.23
N TYR A 343 5.59 6.33 -12.93
CA TYR A 343 6.34 7.42 -13.53
C TYR A 343 6.84 7.03 -14.91
N GLY A 344 6.95 7.99 -15.84
CA GLY A 344 7.63 7.77 -17.12
C GLY A 344 6.83 7.04 -18.20
N PHE A 345 5.60 6.61 -17.92
CA PHE A 345 4.67 6.04 -18.91
C PHE A 345 3.22 6.48 -18.66
N THR A 346 2.31 6.07 -19.55
CA THR A 346 0.85 6.28 -19.38
C THR A 346 0.21 4.92 -19.13
N PRO A 347 -0.41 4.69 -17.95
CA PRO A 347 -1.03 3.41 -17.64
C PRO A 347 -2.27 3.18 -18.49
N THR A 348 -2.57 1.90 -18.69
CA THR A 348 -3.77 1.41 -19.35
C THR A 348 -4.93 1.23 -18.36
N GLY A 349 -4.63 1.19 -17.06
CA GLY A 349 -5.57 0.94 -15.97
C GLY A 349 -5.71 -0.55 -15.59
N ASN A 350 -4.90 -1.44 -16.18
CA ASN A 350 -4.89 -2.87 -15.85
C ASN A 350 -3.61 -3.30 -15.12
N GLU A 351 -2.72 -2.36 -14.85
CA GLU A 351 -1.48 -2.61 -14.15
C GLU A 351 -1.76 -3.09 -12.71
N PRO A 352 -1.13 -4.19 -12.23
CA PRO A 352 -1.41 -4.74 -10.91
C PRO A 352 -1.14 -3.75 -9.78
N GLY A 353 -2.08 -3.63 -8.85
CA GLY A 353 -1.94 -2.79 -7.66
C GLY A 353 -2.06 -1.28 -7.90
N LEU A 354 -2.32 -0.83 -9.13
CA LEU A 354 -2.48 0.59 -9.45
C LEU A 354 -3.61 1.22 -8.61
N CYS A 355 -3.39 2.43 -8.10
CA CYS A 355 -4.40 3.18 -7.36
C CYS A 355 -5.68 3.42 -8.22
N PRO A 356 -6.89 3.28 -7.64
CA PRO A 356 -8.17 3.37 -8.34
C PRO A 356 -8.58 4.77 -8.82
#